data_AF-A0A1G3AHW9-F1
#
_entry.id   AF-A0A1G3AHW9-F1
#
_cell.length_a   1.000
_cell.length_b   1.000
_cell.length_c   1.000
_cell.angle_alpha   90.00
_cell.angle_beta   90.00
_cell.angle_gamma   90.00
#
_symmetry.space_group_name_H-M   'P 1'
#
loop_
_entity.id
_entity.type
_entity.pdbx_description
1 polymer ?
#
loop_
_entity_poly.entity_id
_entity_poly.type
_entity_poly.pdbx_seq_one_letter_code
_entity_poly.pdbx_strand_id
1 'polypeptide(L)'
;MDTQKLRQIITDAISKRPPSKLKYYHICWWEKRIQCLSLCHTEKIHDIFFFAGEDTFKNDLSSYQYKLIENRIQDFCKGKKITLGPTSDKKWTYGDMYMRQQKLQITEFDSRRLTTLVLNARTDGCSTEEKLSQLQRLLEKAEIVAPESIPANVVTMNSKLRLKDYKSGDDIVISLVFPGDATVDKNFEDMKVSVLSPIGLSVFGREVGEIVSEEIRVQELLFQPEATGRFDL
;
A
#
# COMPACT_ATOMS: atom_id res chain seq x y z
N MET A 1 13.13 -32.49 -0.05
CA MET A 1 11.69 -32.18 0.05
C MET A 1 10.96 -33.11 -0.90
N ASP A 2 9.79 -33.62 -0.52
CA ASP A 2 9.01 -34.51 -1.38
C ASP A 2 8.36 -33.70 -2.52
N THR A 3 8.68 -34.05 -3.77
CA THR A 3 8.20 -33.37 -4.98
C THR A 3 6.69 -33.42 -5.08
N GLN A 4 6.05 -34.51 -4.61
CA GLN A 4 4.60 -34.65 -4.64
C GLN A 4 3.90 -33.65 -3.71
N LYS A 5 4.47 -33.42 -2.52
CA LYS A 5 3.98 -32.40 -1.57
C LYS A 5 4.16 -30.98 -2.10
N LEU A 6 5.30 -30.69 -2.74
CA LEU A 6 5.55 -29.37 -3.32
C LEU A 6 4.56 -29.06 -4.45
N ARG A 7 4.31 -30.04 -5.32
CA ARG A 7 3.34 -29.90 -6.40
C ARG A 7 1.95 -29.60 -5.87
N GLN A 8 1.54 -30.31 -4.82
CA GLN A 8 0.26 -30.05 -4.15
C GLN A 8 0.17 -28.61 -3.58
N ILE A 9 1.25 -28.09 -2.97
CA ILE A 9 1.31 -26.71 -2.48
C ILE A 9 1.16 -25.70 -3.63
N ILE A 10 1.84 -25.94 -4.76
CA ILE A 10 1.75 -25.07 -5.93
C ILE A 10 0.33 -25.08 -6.50
N THR A 11 -0.25 -26.26 -6.70
CA THR A 11 -1.62 -26.41 -7.22
C THR A 11 -2.64 -25.76 -6.28
N ASP A 12 -2.47 -25.89 -4.96
CA ASP A 12 -3.33 -25.23 -3.97
C ASP A 12 -3.17 -23.70 -4.00
N ALA A 13 -1.95 -23.19 -4.15
CA ALA A 13 -1.71 -21.75 -4.30
C ALA A 13 -2.39 -21.19 -5.56
N ILE A 14 -2.35 -21.93 -6.67
CA ILE A 14 -2.99 -21.54 -7.95
C ILE A 14 -4.51 -21.58 -7.86
N SER A 15 -5.08 -22.55 -7.14
CA SER A 15 -6.54 -22.68 -6.97
C SER A 15 -7.11 -21.61 -6.02
N LYS A 16 -6.31 -21.18 -5.03
CA LYS A 16 -6.64 -20.12 -4.06
C LYS A 16 -6.30 -18.71 -4.56
N ARG A 17 -5.96 -18.53 -5.84
CA ARG A 17 -5.61 -17.22 -6.41
C ARG A 17 -6.78 -16.23 -6.31
N PRO A 18 -6.53 -14.95 -6.00
CA PRO A 18 -7.59 -13.95 -6.00
C PRO A 18 -8.04 -13.65 -7.43
N PRO A 19 -9.26 -13.16 -7.64
CA PRO A 19 -9.60 -12.47 -8.88
C PRO A 19 -8.68 -11.25 -9.11
N SER A 20 -8.54 -10.80 -10.35
CA SER A 20 -7.79 -9.59 -10.67
C SER A 20 -8.25 -8.97 -11.98
N LYS A 21 -8.27 -7.64 -12.02
CA LYS A 21 -8.54 -6.86 -13.24
C LYS A 21 -7.41 -6.98 -14.27
N LEU A 22 -6.17 -7.17 -13.82
CA LEU A 22 -5.00 -7.21 -14.69
C LEU A 22 -4.88 -8.54 -15.44
N LYS A 23 -5.55 -9.60 -14.98
CA LYS A 23 -5.48 -10.96 -15.57
C LYS A 23 -4.06 -11.52 -15.71
N TYR A 24 -3.13 -11.04 -14.90
CA TYR A 24 -1.79 -11.60 -14.78
C TYR A 24 -1.50 -11.96 -13.33
N TYR A 25 -0.82 -13.09 -13.14
CA TYR A 25 -0.49 -13.64 -11.84
C TYR A 25 0.95 -14.12 -11.80
N HIS A 26 1.49 -14.18 -10.59
CA HIS A 26 2.79 -14.75 -10.33
C HIS A 26 2.78 -15.61 -9.07
N ILE A 27 3.58 -16.69 -9.10
CA ILE A 27 3.83 -17.57 -7.97
C ILE A 27 5.03 -17.01 -7.23
N CYS A 28 4.89 -16.77 -5.93
CA CYS A 28 5.93 -16.17 -5.12
C CYS A 28 5.97 -16.69 -3.69
N TRP A 29 7.05 -16.33 -2.99
CA TRP A 29 7.14 -16.45 -1.53
C TRP A 29 6.68 -15.16 -0.89
N TRP A 30 5.54 -15.21 -0.20
CA TRP A 30 4.95 -14.08 0.49
C TRP A 30 4.33 -14.52 1.81
N GLU A 31 4.43 -13.68 2.85
CA GLU A 31 3.88 -13.96 4.20
C GLU A 31 4.21 -15.37 4.73
N LYS A 32 5.46 -15.80 4.49
CA LYS A 32 6.01 -17.11 4.88
C LYS A 32 5.34 -18.32 4.20
N ARG A 33 4.75 -18.15 3.01
CA ARG A 33 4.09 -19.21 2.24
C ARG A 33 4.28 -19.04 0.73
N ILE A 34 4.01 -20.10 -0.02
CA ILE A 34 3.91 -20.04 -1.48
C ILE A 34 2.50 -19.57 -1.84
N GLN A 35 2.38 -18.53 -2.66
CA GLN A 35 1.11 -17.95 -3.07
C GLN A 35 1.10 -17.65 -4.58
N CYS A 36 -0.08 -17.72 -5.20
CA CYS A 36 -0.32 -17.23 -6.56
C CYS A 36 -1.15 -15.94 -6.46
N LEU A 37 -0.53 -14.81 -6.77
CA LEU A 37 -1.09 -13.47 -6.54
C LEU A 37 -1.03 -12.66 -7.81
N SER A 38 -1.87 -11.63 -7.93
CA SER A 38 -1.85 -10.79 -9.11
C SER A 38 -0.58 -9.96 -9.18
N LEU A 39 -0.17 -9.58 -10.40
CA LEU A 39 0.82 -8.53 -10.56
C LEU A 39 0.41 -7.29 -9.76
N CYS A 40 1.39 -6.67 -9.09
CA CYS A 40 1.20 -5.52 -8.21
C CYS A 40 0.34 -5.78 -6.96
N HIS A 41 0.24 -7.03 -6.45
CA HIS A 41 -0.41 -7.29 -5.15
C HIS A 41 0.33 -6.65 -3.96
N THR A 42 1.61 -6.35 -4.13
CA THR A 42 2.44 -5.64 -3.17
C THR A 42 3.55 -4.91 -3.90
N GLU A 43 4.02 -3.84 -3.26
CA GLU A 43 5.13 -3.00 -3.71
C GLU A 43 6.46 -3.43 -3.07
N LYS A 44 6.41 -4.36 -2.09
CA LYS A 44 7.63 -4.90 -1.48
C LYS A 44 8.26 -5.93 -2.41
N ILE A 45 9.58 -5.85 -2.58
CA ILE A 45 10.35 -6.84 -3.34
C ILE A 45 10.24 -8.18 -2.64
N HIS A 46 9.90 -9.23 -3.39
CA HIS A 46 9.76 -10.58 -2.89
C HIS A 46 10.11 -11.59 -3.99
N ASP A 47 10.45 -12.82 -3.60
CA ASP A 47 10.95 -13.85 -4.51
C ASP A 47 9.82 -14.39 -5.40
N ILE A 48 9.92 -14.14 -6.71
CA ILE A 48 8.98 -14.61 -7.73
C ILE A 48 9.56 -15.85 -8.43
N PHE A 49 8.79 -16.93 -8.46
CA PHE A 49 9.19 -18.20 -9.05
C PHE A 49 8.68 -18.39 -10.47
N PHE A 50 7.54 -17.80 -10.80
CA PHE A 50 6.92 -17.90 -12.12
C PHE A 50 5.87 -16.81 -12.32
N PHE A 51 5.71 -16.30 -13.54
CA PHE A 51 4.65 -15.36 -13.89
C PHE A 51 4.01 -15.76 -15.21
N ALA A 52 2.70 -15.58 -15.33
CA ALA A 52 1.97 -15.83 -16.57
C ALA A 52 0.63 -15.09 -16.61
N GLY A 53 -0.01 -15.10 -17.77
CA GLY A 53 -1.39 -14.64 -17.93
C GLY A 53 -2.40 -15.60 -17.28
N GLU A 54 -3.60 -15.11 -17.01
CA GLU A 54 -4.70 -15.85 -16.38
C GLU A 54 -5.01 -17.17 -17.10
N ASP A 55 -4.97 -17.17 -18.43
CA ASP A 55 -5.27 -18.34 -19.25
C ASP A 55 -4.32 -19.52 -19.00
N THR A 56 -3.04 -19.22 -18.71
CA THR A 56 -2.04 -20.24 -18.34
C THR A 56 -2.38 -20.89 -17.00
N PHE A 57 -3.00 -20.17 -16.06
CA PHE A 57 -3.42 -20.71 -14.78
C PHE A 57 -4.83 -21.31 -14.79
N LYS A 58 -5.62 -21.06 -15.85
CA LYS A 58 -6.93 -21.71 -16.08
C LYS A 58 -6.77 -23.09 -16.70
N ASN A 59 -5.84 -23.26 -17.63
CA ASN A 59 -5.67 -24.50 -18.41
C ASN A 59 -4.73 -25.54 -17.75
N ASP A 60 -4.48 -25.40 -16.44
CA ASP A 60 -3.42 -26.10 -15.68
C ASP A 60 -2.02 -25.89 -16.26
N LEU A 61 -1.00 -25.93 -15.39
CA LEU A 61 0.37 -25.75 -15.83
C LEU A 61 0.87 -27.01 -16.53
N SER A 62 1.65 -26.84 -17.60
CA SER A 62 2.34 -27.96 -18.25
C SER A 62 3.34 -28.62 -17.30
N SER A 63 3.67 -29.89 -17.55
CA SER A 63 4.68 -30.62 -16.76
C SER A 63 6.04 -29.92 -16.70
N TYR A 64 6.43 -29.21 -17.77
CA TYR A 64 7.65 -28.42 -17.81
C TYR A 64 7.58 -27.19 -16.88
N GLN A 65 6.46 -26.48 -16.89
CA GLN A 65 6.23 -25.32 -16.03
C GLN A 65 6.24 -25.73 -14.55
N TYR A 66 5.56 -26.82 -14.19
CA TYR A 66 5.62 -27.37 -12.84
C TYR A 66 7.06 -27.67 -12.43
N LYS A 67 7.82 -28.40 -13.25
CA LYS A 67 9.23 -28.73 -12.96
C LYS A 67 10.10 -27.50 -12.77
N LEU A 68 9.90 -26.45 -13.58
CA LEU A 68 10.64 -25.19 -13.45
C LEU A 68 10.32 -24.49 -12.12
N ILE A 69 9.04 -24.38 -11.76
CA ILE A 69 8.59 -23.76 -10.51
C ILE A 69 9.11 -24.56 -9.31
N GLU A 70 8.98 -25.88 -9.35
CA GLU A 70 9.42 -26.79 -8.30
C GLU A 70 10.92 -26.63 -8.02
N ASN A 71 11.75 -26.64 -9.05
CA ASN A 71 13.20 -26.43 -8.92
C ASN A 71 13.52 -25.08 -8.28
N ARG A 72 12.91 -23.99 -8.77
CA ARG A 72 13.14 -22.64 -8.23
C ARG A 72 12.75 -22.51 -6.75
N ILE A 73 11.61 -23.10 -6.36
CA ILE A 73 11.18 -23.09 -4.95
C ILE A 73 12.11 -23.95 -4.09
N GLN A 74 12.57 -25.09 -4.59
CA GLN A 74 13.51 -25.94 -3.86
C GLN A 74 14.84 -25.21 -3.61
N ASP A 75 15.40 -24.56 -4.63
CA ASP A 75 16.63 -23.79 -4.52
C ASP A 75 16.48 -22.64 -3.52
N PHE A 76 15.37 -21.91 -3.61
CA PHE A 76 15.01 -20.86 -2.66
C PHE A 76 14.92 -21.35 -1.21
N CYS A 77 14.17 -22.44 -0.97
CA CYS A 77 14.00 -22.98 0.37
C CYS A 77 15.32 -23.51 0.95
N LYS A 78 16.15 -24.15 0.12
CA LYS A 78 17.48 -24.62 0.50
C LYS A 78 18.39 -23.45 0.87
N GLY A 79 18.41 -22.39 0.07
CA GLY A 79 19.22 -21.19 0.32
C GLY A 79 18.83 -20.45 1.59
N LYS A 80 17.53 -20.32 1.88
CA LYS A 80 17.01 -19.60 3.05
C LYS A 80 16.71 -20.49 4.27
N LYS A 81 17.02 -21.79 4.23
CA LYS A 81 16.74 -22.79 5.29
C LYS A 81 15.25 -22.82 5.71
N ILE A 82 14.35 -22.74 4.75
CA ILE A 82 12.89 -22.72 4.96
C ILE A 82 12.33 -24.13 4.87
N THR A 83 11.44 -24.49 5.80
CA THR A 83 10.65 -25.74 5.73
C THR A 83 9.20 -25.39 5.39
N LEU A 84 8.69 -25.88 4.26
CA LEU A 84 7.31 -25.67 3.84
C LEU A 84 6.36 -26.58 4.63
N GLY A 85 5.40 -25.98 5.36
CA GLY A 85 4.31 -26.71 6.01
C GLY A 85 3.06 -26.80 5.13
N PRO A 86 2.08 -27.64 5.48
CA PRO A 86 0.79 -27.69 4.80
C PRO A 86 0.12 -26.31 4.81
N THR A 87 -0.45 -25.92 3.67
CA THR A 87 -1.16 -24.67 3.49
C THR A 87 -2.41 -24.69 4.38
N SER A 88 -2.47 -23.80 5.37
CA SER A 88 -3.67 -23.65 6.20
C SER A 88 -4.88 -23.28 5.32
N ASP A 89 -5.99 -23.98 5.48
CA ASP A 89 -7.23 -23.92 4.69
C ASP A 89 -8.04 -22.61 4.78
N LYS A 90 -7.40 -21.48 5.12
CA LYS A 90 -8.06 -20.19 5.04
C LYS A 90 -8.29 -19.82 3.57
N LYS A 91 -9.48 -20.17 3.05
CA LYS A 91 -10.05 -19.56 1.83
C LYS A 91 -10.15 -18.06 2.07
N TRP A 92 -9.39 -17.28 1.31
CA TRP A 92 -9.54 -15.83 1.26
C TRP A 92 -10.52 -15.47 0.15
N THR A 93 -11.53 -14.68 0.51
CA THR A 93 -12.47 -14.11 -0.45
C THR A 93 -11.85 -12.86 -1.08
N TYR A 94 -12.40 -12.42 -2.22
CA TYR A 94 -11.96 -11.20 -2.90
C TYR A 94 -12.01 -9.95 -1.99
N GLY A 95 -12.87 -9.97 -0.96
CA GLY A 95 -12.96 -8.94 0.08
C GLY A 95 -11.82 -9.00 1.10
N ASP A 96 -11.26 -10.18 1.37
CA ASP A 96 -10.13 -10.29 2.30
C ASP A 96 -8.83 -9.80 1.60
N MET A 97 -8.67 -10.13 0.32
CA MET A 97 -7.45 -9.89 -0.48
C MET A 97 -7.13 -8.45 -0.82
N TYR A 98 -8.15 -7.59 -0.82
CA TYR A 98 -8.01 -6.15 -1.03
C TYR A 98 -8.04 -5.34 0.28
N MET A 99 -8.09 -6.02 1.44
CA MET A 99 -8.25 -5.41 2.75
C MET A 99 -7.05 -5.69 3.66
N ARG A 100 -5.85 -5.38 3.17
CA ARG A 100 -4.93 -4.57 3.99
C ARG A 100 -5.07 -3.08 3.61
N GLN A 101 -6.30 -2.64 3.37
CA GLN A 101 -6.67 -1.30 3.80
C GLN A 101 -6.61 -1.34 5.33
N GLN A 102 -5.52 -0.84 5.92
CA GLN A 102 -5.77 -0.14 7.17
C GLN A 102 -6.85 0.89 6.83
N LYS A 103 -7.98 0.83 7.53
CA LYS A 103 -8.95 1.91 7.42
C LYS A 103 -8.18 3.19 7.74
N LEU A 104 -8.26 4.18 6.86
CA LEU A 104 -7.65 5.49 7.07
C LEU A 104 -7.95 5.94 8.50
N GLN A 105 -6.95 6.01 9.37
CA GLN A 105 -7.16 6.44 10.75
C GLN A 105 -7.00 7.95 10.81
N ILE A 106 -7.93 8.63 11.48
CA ILE A 106 -7.91 10.08 11.62
C ILE A 106 -8.33 10.48 13.02
N THR A 107 -7.76 11.56 13.55
CA THR A 107 -8.21 12.14 14.80
C THR A 107 -9.56 12.84 14.62
N GLU A 108 -10.34 12.94 15.69
CA GLU A 108 -11.58 13.74 15.65
C GLU A 108 -11.29 15.21 15.31
N PHE A 109 -10.15 15.74 15.77
CA PHE A 109 -9.72 17.11 15.53
C PHE A 109 -9.51 17.39 14.03
N ASP A 110 -8.72 16.55 13.35
CA ASP A 110 -8.48 16.70 11.91
C ASP A 110 -9.71 16.39 11.07
N SER A 111 -10.51 15.39 11.46
CA SER A 111 -11.75 15.05 10.76
C SER A 111 -12.71 16.25 10.70
N ARG A 112 -12.89 16.96 11.81
CA ARG A 112 -13.72 18.17 11.86
C ARG A 112 -13.16 19.26 10.95
N ARG A 113 -11.86 19.55 11.04
CA ARG A 113 -11.21 20.61 10.24
C ARG A 113 -11.24 20.33 8.75
N LEU A 114 -10.94 19.10 8.33
CA LEU A 114 -10.99 18.69 6.92
C LEU A 114 -12.43 18.67 6.40
N THR A 115 -13.42 18.29 7.21
CA THR A 115 -14.84 18.39 6.84
C THR A 115 -15.25 19.84 6.63
N THR A 116 -14.88 20.75 7.53
CA THR A 116 -15.14 22.20 7.35
C THR A 116 -14.47 22.74 6.09
N LEU A 117 -13.23 22.33 5.81
CA LEU A 117 -12.53 22.67 4.57
C LEU A 117 -13.30 22.20 3.32
N VAL A 118 -13.82 20.97 3.32
CA VAL A 118 -14.60 20.44 2.19
C VAL A 118 -15.91 21.22 1.99
N LEU A 119 -16.59 21.59 3.08
CA LEU A 119 -17.84 22.36 3.02
C LEU A 119 -17.61 23.78 2.49
N ASN A 120 -16.57 24.47 2.98
CA ASN A 120 -16.27 25.85 2.59
C ASN A 120 -15.70 25.94 1.17
N ALA A 121 -14.87 24.99 0.74
CA ALA A 121 -14.29 25.06 -0.61
C ALA A 121 -15.33 24.86 -1.74
N ARG A 122 -16.50 24.30 -1.42
CA ARG A 122 -17.62 24.13 -2.37
C ARG A 122 -18.38 25.42 -2.65
N THR A 123 -18.29 26.42 -1.78
CA THR A 123 -18.96 27.71 -2.02
C THR A 123 -18.20 28.59 -3.01
N ASP A 124 -16.93 28.28 -3.28
CA ASP A 124 -16.02 29.16 -4.03
C ASP A 124 -15.83 28.76 -5.52
N GLY A 125 -16.52 27.73 -6.01
CA GLY A 125 -16.73 27.47 -7.44
C GLY A 125 -15.48 27.20 -8.31
N CYS A 126 -14.35 26.79 -7.74
CA CYS A 126 -13.09 26.62 -8.48
C CYS A 126 -12.74 25.14 -8.78
N SER A 127 -11.80 24.92 -9.71
CA SER A 127 -11.26 23.67 -10.32
C SER A 127 -10.71 22.58 -9.37
N THR A 128 -11.21 22.53 -8.14
CA THR A 128 -10.80 21.66 -7.03
C THR A 128 -11.86 20.61 -6.70
N GLU A 129 -12.98 20.57 -7.42
CA GLU A 129 -14.13 19.70 -7.12
C GLU A 129 -13.78 18.20 -7.09
N GLU A 130 -12.93 17.73 -8.01
CA GLU A 130 -12.45 16.34 -8.04
C GLU A 130 -11.63 16.01 -6.78
N LYS A 131 -10.73 16.92 -6.38
CA LYS A 131 -9.85 16.76 -5.21
C LYS A 131 -10.62 16.82 -3.90
N LEU A 132 -11.60 17.72 -3.82
CA LEU A 132 -12.53 17.80 -2.69
C LEU A 132 -13.38 16.55 -2.58
N SER A 133 -13.86 16.03 -3.71
CA SER A 133 -14.64 14.78 -3.75
C SER A 133 -13.79 13.58 -3.33
N GLN A 134 -12.51 13.56 -3.72
CA GLN A 134 -11.56 12.54 -3.28
C GLN A 134 -11.30 12.63 -1.78
N LEU A 135 -11.04 13.83 -1.24
CA LEU A 135 -10.87 14.03 0.20
C LEU A 135 -12.12 13.62 0.98
N GLN A 136 -13.31 14.01 0.51
CA GLN A 136 -14.57 13.61 1.15
C GLN A 136 -14.72 12.08 1.21
N ARG A 137 -14.44 11.38 0.10
CA ARG A 137 -14.49 9.90 0.06
C ARG A 137 -13.48 9.24 0.98
N LEU A 138 -12.33 9.88 1.21
CA LEU A 138 -11.35 9.41 2.19
C LEU A 138 -11.92 9.57 3.59
N LEU A 139 -12.43 10.76 3.95
CA LEU A 139 -13.03 11.03 5.25
C LEU A 139 -14.23 10.12 5.58
N GLU A 140 -15.10 9.85 4.60
CA GLU A 140 -16.26 8.94 4.76
C GLU A 140 -15.86 7.50 5.10
N LYS A 141 -14.66 7.08 4.69
CA LYS A 141 -14.12 5.74 4.96
C LYS A 141 -13.18 5.71 6.16
N ALA A 142 -12.85 6.87 6.71
CA ALA A 142 -11.89 7.00 7.77
C ALA A 142 -12.47 6.48 9.10
N GLU A 143 -11.63 5.81 9.88
CA GLU A 143 -11.93 5.45 11.25
C GLU A 143 -11.46 6.58 12.16
N ILE A 144 -12.40 7.19 12.88
CA ILE A 144 -12.07 8.21 13.87
C ILE A 144 -11.52 7.50 15.12
N VAL A 145 -10.29 7.84 15.47
CA VAL A 145 -9.60 7.27 16.64
C VAL A 145 -9.07 8.38 17.55
N ALA A 146 -8.75 8.03 18.79
CA ALA A 146 -8.04 8.94 19.69
C ALA A 146 -6.63 9.23 19.14
N PRO A 147 -6.09 10.46 19.31
CA PRO A 147 -4.74 10.80 18.85
C PRO A 147 -3.67 9.81 19.30
N GLU A 148 -3.76 9.30 20.53
CA GLU A 148 -2.84 8.32 21.11
C GLU A 148 -2.93 6.95 20.46
N SER A 149 -4.02 6.66 19.76
CA SER A 149 -4.24 5.41 19.03
C SER A 149 -3.69 5.44 17.61
N ILE A 150 -3.24 6.61 17.13
CA ILE A 150 -2.63 6.75 15.81
C ILE A 150 -1.23 6.10 15.83
N PRO A 151 -0.95 5.12 14.95
CA PRO A 151 0.38 4.55 14.84
C PRO A 151 1.40 5.60 14.38
N ALA A 152 2.60 5.56 14.96
CA ALA A 152 3.69 6.50 14.65
C ALA A 152 4.22 6.39 13.21
N ASN A 153 3.77 5.39 12.45
CA ASN A 153 4.12 5.18 11.05
C ASN A 153 3.04 5.64 10.07
N VAL A 154 1.92 6.22 10.53
CA VAL A 154 0.82 6.71 9.67
C VAL A 154 0.94 8.22 9.43
N VAL A 155 0.81 8.65 8.18
CA VAL A 155 0.86 10.08 7.83
C VAL A 155 -0.45 10.78 8.23
N THR A 156 -0.39 11.68 9.21
CA THR A 156 -1.50 12.56 9.65
C THR A 156 -1.31 14.00 9.18
N MET A 157 -2.27 14.88 9.46
CA MET A 157 -2.11 16.31 9.17
C MET A 157 -0.92 16.88 9.96
N ASN A 158 -0.26 17.88 9.38
CA ASN A 158 0.94 18.54 9.92
C ASN A 158 2.15 17.62 10.14
N SER A 159 2.11 16.39 9.61
CA SER A 159 3.26 15.49 9.58
C SER A 159 4.34 15.99 8.61
N LYS A 160 5.61 15.83 8.99
CA LYS A 160 6.78 16.02 8.11
C LYS A 160 7.27 14.67 7.67
N LEU A 161 7.40 14.45 6.37
CA LEU A 161 7.79 13.16 5.79
C LEU A 161 8.87 13.32 4.73
N ARG A 162 9.66 12.26 4.58
CA ARG A 162 10.61 12.09 3.48
C ARG A 162 10.01 11.16 2.45
N LEU A 163 9.96 11.63 1.21
CA LEU A 163 9.53 10.89 0.05
C LEU A 163 10.75 10.50 -0.78
N LYS A 164 10.75 9.27 -1.30
CA LYS A 164 11.70 8.85 -2.33
C LYS A 164 11.07 9.01 -3.68
N ASP A 165 11.64 9.85 -4.54
CA ASP A 165 11.27 9.94 -5.95
C ASP A 165 12.23 9.09 -6.78
N TYR A 166 11.73 7.99 -7.34
CA TYR A 166 12.50 7.08 -8.19
C TYR A 166 12.69 7.61 -9.61
N LYS A 167 11.96 8.65 -10.03
CA LYS A 167 12.15 9.31 -11.33
C LYS A 167 13.40 10.17 -11.35
N SER A 168 13.55 11.01 -10.32
CA SER A 168 14.72 11.89 -10.14
C SER A 168 15.87 11.17 -9.44
N GLY A 169 15.55 10.19 -8.58
CA GLY A 169 16.51 9.56 -7.68
C GLY A 169 16.70 10.33 -6.37
N ASP A 170 16.04 11.48 -6.20
CA ASP A 170 16.20 12.38 -5.08
C ASP A 170 15.23 12.07 -3.92
N ASP A 171 15.63 12.47 -2.71
CA ASP A 171 14.76 12.47 -1.55
C ASP A 171 14.10 13.85 -1.43
N ILE A 172 12.78 13.89 -1.26
CA ILE A 172 12.01 15.12 -1.11
C ILE A 172 11.43 15.16 0.30
N VAL A 173 11.69 16.24 1.03
CA VAL A 173 11.10 16.45 2.35
C VAL A 173 9.91 17.39 2.24
N ILE A 174 8.75 16.93 2.70
CA ILE A 174 7.51 17.72 2.68
C ILE A 174 6.84 17.74 4.05
N SER A 175 6.10 18.81 4.33
CA SER A 175 5.14 18.88 5.44
C SER A 175 3.73 18.87 4.87
N LEU A 176 2.89 17.91 5.26
CA LEU A 176 1.50 17.83 4.85
C LEU A 176 0.67 18.82 5.66
N VAL A 177 0.09 19.83 5.03
CA VAL A 177 -0.60 20.94 5.71
C VAL A 177 -1.96 21.25 5.11
N PHE A 178 -2.74 22.08 5.79
CA PHE A 178 -3.98 22.61 5.24
C PHE A 178 -3.68 23.62 4.11
N PRO A 179 -4.63 23.85 3.17
CA PRO A 179 -4.42 24.75 2.04
C PRO A 179 -3.99 26.17 2.44
N GLY A 180 -4.46 26.68 3.58
CA GLY A 180 -4.09 28.01 4.08
C GLY A 180 -2.63 28.13 4.56
N ASP A 181 -2.00 27.01 4.90
CA ASP A 181 -0.63 26.94 5.41
C ASP A 181 0.38 26.48 4.35
N ALA A 182 -0.10 26.14 3.15
CA ALA A 182 0.72 25.67 2.05
C ALA A 182 1.57 26.82 1.47
N THR A 183 2.85 26.56 1.26
CA THR A 183 3.79 27.55 0.69
C THR A 183 4.12 27.17 -0.74
N VAL A 184 4.14 28.15 -1.64
CA VAL A 184 4.58 27.96 -3.04
C VAL A 184 6.12 28.08 -3.15
N ASP A 185 6.81 28.23 -2.02
CA ASP A 185 8.25 28.53 -2.02
C ASP A 185 9.08 27.34 -2.51
N LYS A 186 10.11 27.65 -3.31
CA LYS A 186 10.96 26.66 -4.01
C LYS A 186 12.08 26.09 -3.12
N ASN A 187 12.01 26.31 -1.82
CA ASN A 187 13.01 25.80 -0.88
C ASN A 187 12.70 24.33 -0.57
N PHE A 188 13.50 23.44 -1.13
CA PHE A 188 13.36 21.98 -1.02
C PHE A 188 13.61 21.41 0.38
N GLU A 189 14.09 22.23 1.34
CA GLU A 189 14.40 21.80 2.70
C GLU A 189 13.17 21.76 3.63
N ASP A 190 12.09 22.49 3.30
CA ASP A 190 10.88 22.57 4.13
C ASP A 190 9.61 22.88 3.31
N MET A 191 9.35 22.08 2.27
CA MET A 191 8.21 22.29 1.38
C MET A 191 6.88 21.99 2.09
N LYS A 192 6.02 23.00 2.27
CA LYS A 192 4.67 22.82 2.81
C LYS A 192 3.68 22.51 1.70
N VAL A 193 3.12 21.32 1.74
CA VAL A 193 2.25 20.76 0.72
C VAL A 193 0.83 20.68 1.24
N SER A 194 -0.10 21.29 0.50
CA SER A 194 -1.53 21.19 0.80
C SER A 194 -2.03 19.74 0.69
N VAL A 195 -2.88 19.32 1.63
CA VAL A 195 -3.66 18.07 1.54
C VAL A 195 -4.53 18.02 0.28
N LEU A 196 -4.90 19.16 -0.31
CA LEU A 196 -5.63 19.24 -1.59
C LEU A 196 -4.72 19.28 -2.83
N SER A 197 -3.43 18.99 -2.68
CA SER A 197 -2.54 18.73 -3.82
C SER A 197 -2.60 17.26 -4.22
N PRO A 198 -2.21 16.91 -5.47
CA PRO A 198 -2.16 15.51 -5.89
C PRO A 198 -1.30 14.65 -4.95
N ILE A 199 -0.12 15.14 -4.57
CA ILE A 199 0.77 14.40 -3.67
C ILE A 199 0.22 14.37 -2.25
N GLY A 200 -0.40 15.45 -1.76
CA GLY A 200 -1.01 15.52 -0.43
C GLY A 200 -2.14 14.51 -0.24
N LEU A 201 -3.04 14.38 -1.22
CA LEU A 201 -4.09 13.37 -1.21
C LEU A 201 -3.55 11.94 -1.27
N SER A 202 -2.44 11.73 -1.98
CA SER A 202 -1.85 10.41 -2.12
C SER A 202 -1.13 9.93 -0.86
N VAL A 203 -0.50 10.84 -0.10
CA VAL A 203 0.24 10.50 1.13
C VAL A 203 -0.63 10.49 2.39
N PHE A 204 -1.74 11.23 2.41
CA PHE A 204 -2.59 11.32 3.60
C PHE A 204 -3.12 9.95 4.04
N GLY A 205 -2.82 9.58 5.28
CA GLY A 205 -3.22 8.30 5.88
C GLY A 205 -2.44 7.08 5.44
N ARG A 206 -1.35 7.26 4.69
CA ARG A 206 -0.47 6.17 4.26
C ARG A 206 0.51 5.82 5.35
N GLU A 207 0.97 4.58 5.32
CA GLU A 207 2.05 4.15 6.19
C GLU A 207 3.43 4.39 5.57
N VAL A 208 4.43 4.58 6.43
CA VAL A 208 5.84 4.54 6.03
C VAL A 208 6.13 3.23 5.31
N GLY A 209 6.68 3.36 4.10
CA GLY A 209 7.03 2.26 3.21
C GLY A 209 6.04 2.01 2.08
N GLU A 210 4.85 2.63 2.08
CA GLU A 210 3.90 2.58 0.95
C GLU A 210 4.35 3.46 -0.22
N ILE A 211 4.08 3.01 -1.45
CA ILE A 211 4.23 3.79 -2.68
C ILE A 211 2.91 4.53 -2.94
N VAL A 212 3.01 5.84 -3.19
CA VAL A 212 1.87 6.76 -3.31
C VAL A 212 1.60 7.16 -4.77
N SER A 213 2.57 6.94 -5.66
CA SER A 213 2.45 7.00 -7.12
C SER A 213 3.54 6.11 -7.74
N GLU A 214 3.45 5.78 -9.04
CA GLU A 214 4.40 4.86 -9.72
C GLU A 214 5.89 5.12 -9.46
N GLU A 215 6.24 6.35 -9.09
CA GLU A 215 7.61 6.81 -8.88
C GLU A 215 7.87 7.32 -7.43
N ILE A 216 6.88 7.42 -6.54
CA ILE A 216 7.06 8.07 -5.23
C ILE A 216 6.71 7.14 -4.07
N ARG A 217 7.62 7.01 -3.10
CA ARG A 217 7.43 6.21 -1.87
C ARG A 217 7.56 7.03 -0.59
N VAL A 218 6.71 6.77 0.39
CA VAL A 218 6.91 7.28 1.77
C VAL A 218 8.10 6.55 2.39
N GLN A 219 9.24 7.22 2.49
CA GLN A 219 10.46 6.63 3.01
C GLN A 219 10.50 6.69 4.53
N GLU A 220 10.09 7.82 5.11
CA GLU A 220 10.22 8.08 6.54
C GLU A 220 9.23 9.15 7.00
N LEU A 221 8.75 9.04 8.24
CA LEU A 221 8.08 10.12 8.97
C LEU A 221 9.11 10.80 9.87
N LEU A 222 9.44 12.05 9.55
CA LEU A 222 10.39 12.88 10.30
C LEU A 222 9.72 13.55 11.51
N PHE A 223 8.42 13.82 11.40
CA PHE A 223 7.60 14.39 12.48
C PHE A 223 6.15 13.95 12.30
N GLN A 224 5.50 13.60 13.41
CA GLN A 224 4.06 13.36 13.49
C GLN A 224 3.56 14.03 14.78
N PRO A 225 2.50 14.86 14.74
CA PRO A 225 1.98 15.52 15.93
C PRO A 225 1.58 14.51 17.03
N GLU A 226 0.90 13.44 16.66
CA GLU A 226 0.41 12.43 17.59
C GLU A 226 1.54 11.68 18.30
N ALA A 227 2.58 11.24 17.58
CA ALA A 227 3.75 10.61 18.19
C ALA A 227 4.54 11.53 19.13
N THR A 228 4.40 12.85 18.99
CA THR A 228 5.08 13.85 19.84
C THR A 228 4.19 14.46 20.92
N GLY A 229 2.94 13.99 21.06
CA GLY A 229 1.98 14.50 22.05
C GLY A 229 1.39 15.87 21.70
N ARG A 230 1.52 16.33 20.45
CA ARG A 230 0.99 17.59 19.94
C ARG A 230 -0.40 17.40 19.32
N PHE A 231 -1.39 17.10 20.16
CA PHE A 231 -2.76 16.82 19.71
C PHE A 231 -3.56 18.08 19.30
N ASP A 232 -2.94 19.25 19.43
CA ASP A 232 -3.50 20.57 19.11
C ASP A 232 -3.23 21.02 17.67
N LEU A 233 -2.36 20.30 16.94
CA LEU A 233 -1.86 20.71 15.62
C LEU A 233 -2.73 20.23 14.48
#